data_AF-A0A0G2A7W6-F1
#
_entry.id   AF-A0A0G2A7W6-F1
#
_cell.length_a   1.000
_cell.length_b   1.000
_cell.length_c   1.000
_cell.angle_alpha   90.00
_cell.angle_beta   90.00
_cell.angle_gamma   90.00
#
_symmetry.space_group_name_H-M   'P 1'
#
loop_
_entity.id
_entity.type
_entity.pdbx_description
1 polymer ?
#
loop_
_entity_poly.entity_id
_entity_poly.type
_entity_poly.pdbx_seq_one_letter_code
_entity_poly.pdbx_strand_id
1 'polypeptide(L)'
;MIGGIFAAMLFVVSKMLEESVVQSLPMPFAAFPVTLTFGLLVMHRHDSLIGVAWLVIMAIATHTWGYGNIAVVPFIVGAIVAMPLQQKIFANRSVYALVGLGLGMYAAMVVSAYAIAGLHTFWSDDAWLPEQFFRHRIAEGVLLVLGLYAGDEVARRLGGWGRRTFYVHR
;
A
#
# COMPACT_ATOMS: atom_id res chain seq x y z
N MET A 1 -3.62 0.20 21.39
CA MET A 1 -2.56 -0.04 20.37
C MET A 1 -2.94 -1.30 19.62
N ILE A 2 -2.88 -1.30 18.28
CA ILE A 2 -2.99 -2.57 17.55
C ILE A 2 -1.77 -3.40 17.92
N GLY A 3 -1.96 -4.58 18.49
CA GLY A 3 -0.85 -5.50 18.74
C GLY A 3 -0.23 -5.97 17.43
N GLY A 4 1.09 -6.13 17.39
CA GLY A 4 1.80 -6.59 16.18
C GLY A 4 1.22 -7.89 15.59
N ILE A 5 0.70 -8.78 16.44
CA ILE A 5 -0.01 -10.01 16.03
C ILE A 5 -1.24 -9.69 15.17
N PHE A 6 -2.06 -8.72 15.59
CA PHE A 6 -3.25 -8.34 14.83
C PHE A 6 -2.88 -7.69 13.50
N ALA A 7 -1.82 -6.86 13.46
CA ALA A 7 -1.32 -6.30 12.20
C ALA A 7 -0.82 -7.41 11.26
N ALA A 8 -0.10 -8.41 11.76
CA ALA A 8 0.34 -9.56 10.97
C ALA A 8 -0.84 -10.39 10.44
N MET A 9 -1.87 -10.63 11.26
CA MET A 9 -3.10 -11.29 10.80
C MET A 9 -3.79 -10.48 9.70
N LEU A 10 -3.93 -9.17 9.89
CA LEU A 10 -4.54 -8.28 8.91
C LEU A 10 -3.74 -8.29 7.60
N PHE A 11 -2.41 -8.35 7.67
CA PHE A 11 -1.54 -8.50 6.51
C PHE A 11 -1.88 -9.76 5.74
N VAL A 12 -1.87 -10.92 6.42
CA VAL A 12 -2.15 -12.22 5.80
C VAL A 12 -3.53 -12.23 5.16
N VAL A 13 -4.56 -11.79 5.89
CA VAL A 13 -5.94 -11.73 5.38
C VAL A 13 -6.05 -10.80 4.18
N SER A 14 -5.45 -9.61 4.25
CA SER A 14 -5.49 -8.66 3.14
C SER A 14 -4.80 -9.21 1.90
N LYS A 15 -3.67 -9.91 2.06
CA LYS A 15 -2.92 -10.48 0.94
C LYS A 15 -3.64 -11.69 0.33
N MET A 16 -4.20 -12.55 1.16
CA MET A 16 -5.06 -13.64 0.67
C MET A 16 -6.26 -13.12 -0.11
N LEU A 17 -6.90 -12.04 0.38
CA LEU A 17 -8.03 -11.42 -0.30
C LEU A 17 -7.62 -10.77 -1.63
N GLU A 18 -6.46 -10.11 -1.66
CA GLU A 18 -5.90 -9.53 -2.88
C GLU A 18 -5.66 -10.61 -3.94
N GLU A 19 -4.96 -11.69 -3.60
CA GLU A 19 -4.60 -12.76 -4.55
C GLU A 19 -5.81 -13.61 -4.97
N SER A 20 -6.76 -13.89 -4.08
CA SER A 20 -7.90 -14.79 -4.38
C SER A 20 -9.12 -14.06 -4.98
N VAL A 21 -9.46 -12.88 -4.47
CA VAL A 21 -10.69 -12.17 -4.85
C VAL A 21 -10.37 -11.03 -5.80
N VAL A 22 -9.40 -10.18 -5.49
CA VAL A 22 -9.18 -8.98 -6.29
C VAL A 22 -8.59 -9.33 -7.64
N GLN A 23 -7.53 -10.13 -7.67
CA GLN A 23 -6.86 -10.51 -8.92
C GLN A 23 -7.72 -11.37 -9.87
N SER A 24 -8.82 -11.96 -9.39
CA SER A 24 -9.78 -12.67 -10.25
C SER A 24 -10.81 -11.75 -10.94
N LEU A 25 -10.86 -10.47 -10.57
CA LEU A 25 -11.76 -9.50 -11.19
C LEU A 25 -11.25 -9.03 -12.57
N PRO A 26 -12.14 -8.53 -13.45
CA PRO A 26 -11.70 -7.91 -14.70
C PRO A 26 -10.96 -6.59 -14.42
N MET A 27 -10.07 -6.21 -15.34
CA MET A 27 -9.45 -4.89 -15.30
C MET A 27 -10.50 -3.77 -15.41
N PRO A 28 -10.34 -2.65 -14.68
CA PRO A 28 -9.17 -2.27 -13.86
C PRO A 28 -9.20 -2.82 -12.43
N PHE A 29 -10.26 -3.50 -12.00
CA PHE A 29 -10.45 -3.87 -10.58
C PHE A 29 -9.41 -4.87 -10.06
N ALA A 30 -8.88 -5.74 -10.93
CA ALA A 30 -7.76 -6.61 -10.58
C ALA A 30 -6.47 -5.87 -10.17
N ALA A 31 -6.33 -4.60 -10.53
CA ALA A 31 -5.20 -3.77 -10.15
C ALA A 31 -5.38 -3.06 -8.79
N PHE A 32 -6.44 -3.35 -8.02
CA PHE A 32 -6.67 -2.67 -6.74
C PHE A 32 -5.67 -3.15 -5.67
N PRO A 33 -4.78 -2.28 -5.14
CA PRO A 33 -3.71 -2.73 -4.24
C PRO A 33 -4.21 -2.75 -2.79
N VAL A 34 -4.98 -3.78 -2.45
CA VAL A 34 -5.66 -3.91 -1.14
C VAL A 34 -4.65 -3.96 0.02
N THR A 35 -3.62 -4.80 -0.07
CA THR A 35 -2.62 -4.96 0.98
C THR A 35 -1.83 -3.67 1.19
N LEU A 36 -1.53 -2.93 0.13
CA LEU A 36 -0.91 -1.61 0.21
C LEU A 36 -1.82 -0.60 0.90
N THR A 37 -3.11 -0.59 0.55
CA THR A 37 -4.12 0.30 1.13
C THR A 37 -4.24 0.09 2.64
N PHE A 38 -4.31 -1.16 3.10
CA PHE A 38 -4.33 -1.49 4.53
C PHE A 38 -3.03 -1.09 5.23
N GLY A 39 -1.86 -1.35 4.61
CA GLY A 39 -0.57 -0.95 5.17
C GLY A 39 -0.48 0.55 5.41
N LEU A 40 -0.93 1.36 4.44
CA LEU A 40 -0.99 2.82 4.55
C LEU A 40 -1.97 3.29 5.64
N LEU A 41 -3.15 2.66 5.75
CA LEU A 41 -4.11 2.97 6.81
C LEU A 41 -3.56 2.68 8.20
N VAL A 42 -2.87 1.55 8.37
CA VAL A 42 -2.21 1.17 9.63
C VAL A 42 -1.10 2.16 9.95
N MET A 43 -0.27 2.50 8.97
CA MET A 43 0.80 3.49 9.10
C MET A 43 0.26 4.84 9.54
N HIS A 44 -0.82 5.31 8.91
CA HIS A 44 -1.40 6.62 9.15
C HIS A 44 -2.13 6.73 10.49
N ARG A 45 -2.82 5.66 10.93
CA ARG A 45 -3.73 5.72 12.10
C ARG A 45 -3.18 5.14 13.39
N HIS A 46 -2.18 4.26 13.31
CA HIS A 46 -1.71 3.52 14.47
C HIS A 46 -0.25 3.76 14.78
N ASP A 47 0.65 3.19 13.98
CA ASP A 47 2.09 3.24 14.24
C ASP A 47 2.82 3.22 12.91
N SER A 48 3.67 4.23 12.70
CA SER A 48 4.49 4.35 11.51
C SER A 48 5.45 3.17 11.34
N LEU A 49 5.99 2.64 12.43
CA LEU A 49 6.93 1.51 12.39
C LEU A 49 6.24 0.23 11.93
N ILE A 50 5.00 -0.02 12.39
CA ILE A 50 4.21 -1.17 11.94
C ILE A 50 3.88 -1.02 10.45
N GLY A 51 3.52 0.18 10.01
CA GLY A 51 3.28 0.46 8.59
C GLY A 51 4.51 0.27 7.71
N VAL A 52 5.70 0.69 8.18
CA VAL A 52 6.96 0.47 7.47
C VAL A 52 7.31 -1.01 7.43
N ALA A 53 7.19 -1.72 8.55
CA ALA A 53 7.39 -3.17 8.59
C ALA A 53 6.45 -3.89 7.62
N TRP A 54 5.20 -3.44 7.49
CA TRP A 54 4.24 -3.96 6.52
C TRP A 54 4.74 -3.85 5.08
N LEU A 55 5.29 -2.71 4.68
CA LEU A 55 5.84 -2.49 3.35
C LEU A 55 7.08 -3.37 3.10
N VAL A 56 7.94 -3.55 4.10
CA VAL A 56 9.11 -4.44 4.01
C VAL A 56 8.67 -5.90 3.87
N ILE A 57 7.67 -6.34 4.65
CA ILE A 57 7.11 -7.69 4.53
C ILE A 57 6.46 -7.88 3.16
N MET A 58 5.79 -6.86 2.60
CA MET A 58 5.32 -6.92 1.22
C MET A 58 6.47 -7.12 0.23
N ALA A 59 7.59 -6.42 0.38
CA ALA A 59 8.76 -6.61 -0.48
C ALA A 59 9.23 -8.08 -0.45
N ILE A 60 9.36 -8.66 0.76
CA ILE A 60 9.75 -10.06 0.95
C ILE A 60 8.72 -11.01 0.32
N ALA A 61 7.43 -10.78 0.57
CA ALA A 61 6.36 -11.57 -0.01
C ALA A 61 6.43 -11.54 -1.55
N THR A 62 6.49 -10.36 -2.17
CA THR A 62 6.59 -10.28 -3.63
C THR A 62 7.79 -11.04 -4.19
N HIS A 63 8.92 -11.04 -3.48
CA HIS A 63 10.05 -11.88 -3.84
C HIS A 63 9.73 -13.38 -3.75
N THR A 64 9.20 -13.85 -2.62
CA THR A 64 8.95 -15.28 -2.39
C THR A 64 7.88 -15.86 -3.32
N TRP A 65 6.95 -15.03 -3.80
CA TRP A 65 5.92 -15.43 -4.77
C TRP A 65 6.40 -15.42 -6.23
N GLY A 66 7.69 -15.16 -6.48
CA GLY A 66 8.28 -15.28 -7.82
C GLY A 66 8.17 -14.03 -8.68
N TYR A 67 7.76 -12.87 -8.12
CA TYR A 67 7.75 -11.59 -8.87
C TYR A 67 9.16 -11.01 -9.11
N GLY A 68 10.21 -11.71 -8.65
CA GLY A 68 11.62 -11.38 -8.90
C GLY A 68 12.18 -10.28 -8.00
N ASN A 69 13.49 -10.08 -8.09
CA ASN A 69 14.21 -9.07 -7.28
C ASN A 69 13.79 -7.63 -7.58
N ILE A 70 13.25 -7.40 -8.77
CA ILE A 70 12.92 -6.05 -9.24
C ILE A 70 11.61 -5.55 -8.65
N ALA A 71 10.73 -6.45 -8.19
CA ALA A 71 9.53 -6.08 -7.43
C ALA A 71 9.87 -5.61 -6.00
N VAL A 72 10.99 -6.05 -5.43
CA VAL A 72 11.38 -5.77 -4.03
C VAL A 72 11.79 -4.32 -3.83
N VAL A 73 12.61 -3.80 -4.73
CA VAL A 73 13.24 -2.48 -4.56
C VAL A 73 12.21 -1.34 -4.49
N PRO A 74 11.16 -1.30 -5.33
CA PRO A 74 10.11 -0.29 -5.19
C PRO A 74 9.48 -0.24 -3.80
N PHE A 75 9.19 -1.39 -3.17
CA PHE A 75 8.61 -1.41 -1.82
C PHE A 75 9.59 -0.90 -0.76
N ILE A 76 10.88 -1.22 -0.89
CA ILE A 76 11.92 -0.69 0.01
C ILE A 76 12.02 0.83 -0.14
N VAL A 77 12.06 1.35 -1.37
CA VAL A 77 12.08 2.79 -1.65
C VAL A 77 10.82 3.46 -1.11
N GLY A 78 9.65 2.85 -1.32
CA GLY A 78 8.38 3.30 -0.77
C GLY A 78 8.42 3.41 0.75
N ALA A 79 8.93 2.40 1.44
CA ALA A 79 9.10 2.40 2.90
C ALA A 79 10.03 3.53 3.39
N ILE A 80 11.16 3.75 2.71
CA ILE A 80 12.11 4.82 3.03
C ILE A 80 11.48 6.20 2.85
N VAL A 81 10.69 6.40 1.78
CA VAL A 81 10.00 7.67 1.49
C VAL A 81 8.80 7.90 2.42
N ALA A 82 8.11 6.83 2.82
CA ALA A 82 6.95 6.90 3.70
C ALA A 82 7.31 7.45 5.09
N MET A 83 8.46 7.05 5.65
CA MET A 83 8.91 7.53 6.98
C MET A 83 8.96 9.06 7.12
N PRO A 84 9.73 9.80 6.30
CA PRO A 84 9.80 11.25 6.39
C PRO A 84 8.49 11.94 5.96
N LEU A 85 7.74 11.37 5.01
CA LEU A 85 6.44 11.91 4.62
C LEU A 85 5.43 11.85 5.77
N GLN A 86 5.38 10.71 6.48
CA GLN A 86 4.52 10.51 7.64
C GLN A 86 4.85 11.49 8.77
N GLN A 87 6.13 11.83 8.96
CA GLN A 87 6.57 12.81 9.96
C GLN A 87 6.27 14.26 9.55
N LYS A 88 6.40 14.59 8.26
CA LYS A 88 6.23 15.96 7.73
C LYS A 88 4.78 16.34 7.46
N ILE A 89 3.93 15.38 7.12
CA ILE A 89 2.50 15.63 6.91
C ILE A 89 1.86 15.72 8.30
N PHE A 90 2.05 16.86 8.95
CA PHE A 90 1.65 17.18 10.33
C PHE A 90 0.13 17.14 10.61
N ALA A 91 -0.71 16.83 9.61
CA ALA A 91 -2.16 16.74 9.78
C ALA A 91 -2.56 15.31 10.20
N ASN A 92 -2.26 14.96 11.44
CA ASN A 92 -2.77 13.76 12.10
C ASN A 92 -4.29 13.65 11.87
N ARG A 93 -4.72 12.61 11.13
CA ARG A 93 -6.12 12.19 10.89
C ARG A 93 -6.91 12.93 9.79
N SER A 94 -6.28 13.65 8.87
CA SER A 94 -7.00 14.10 7.66
C SER A 94 -6.91 13.06 6.54
N VAL A 95 -8.02 12.85 5.83
CA VAL A 95 -8.04 11.97 4.64
C VAL A 95 -7.08 12.48 3.56
N TYR A 96 -6.93 13.80 3.44
CA TYR A 96 -6.00 14.42 2.48
C TYR A 96 -4.53 14.10 2.80
N ALA A 97 -4.16 14.05 4.08
CA ALA A 97 -2.84 13.61 4.51
C ALA A 97 -2.58 12.15 4.12
N LEU A 98 -3.55 11.27 4.35
CA LEU A 98 -3.47 9.86 3.95
C LEU A 98 -3.33 9.71 2.44
N VAL A 99 -4.12 10.44 1.65
CA VAL A 99 -4.06 10.43 0.19
C VAL A 99 -2.71 10.97 -0.31
N GLY A 100 -2.22 12.08 0.27
CA GLY A 100 -0.91 12.64 -0.08
C GLY A 100 0.25 11.71 0.24
N LEU A 101 0.19 11.03 1.39
CA LEU A 101 1.13 9.98 1.77
C LEU A 101 1.10 8.80 0.80
N GLY A 102 -0.11 8.31 0.48
CA GLY A 102 -0.32 7.21 -0.44
C GLY A 102 0.18 7.52 -1.84
N LEU A 103 -0.16 8.70 -2.39
CA LEU A 103 0.30 9.15 -3.70
C LEU A 103 1.81 9.41 -3.74
N GLY A 104 2.37 10.05 -2.72
CA GLY A 104 3.81 10.33 -2.66
C GLY A 104 4.63 9.04 -2.61
N MET A 105 4.21 8.08 -1.78
CA MET A 105 4.84 6.76 -1.71
C MET A 105 4.63 5.97 -3.01
N TYR A 106 3.42 5.95 -3.56
CA TYR A 106 3.11 5.25 -4.81
C TYR A 106 3.92 5.82 -5.99
N ALA A 107 4.05 7.13 -6.08
CA ALA A 107 4.90 7.78 -7.07
C ALA A 107 6.37 7.36 -6.92
N ALA A 108 6.90 7.29 -5.69
CA ALA A 108 8.26 6.81 -5.45
C ALA A 108 8.44 5.34 -5.89
N MET A 109 7.44 4.49 -5.64
CA MET A 109 7.45 3.10 -6.11
C MET A 109 7.42 3.01 -7.64
N VAL A 110 6.57 3.78 -8.31
CA VAL A 110 6.47 3.78 -9.76
C VAL A 110 7.76 4.31 -10.41
N VAL A 111 8.29 5.43 -9.91
CA VAL A 111 9.54 6.02 -10.41
C VAL A 111 10.72 5.08 -10.23
N SER A 112 10.84 4.44 -9.06
CA SER A 112 11.92 3.46 -8.83
C SER A 112 11.77 2.22 -9.71
N ALA A 113 10.54 1.73 -9.94
CA ALA A 113 10.31 0.64 -10.88
C ALA A 113 10.74 1.00 -12.31
N TYR A 114 10.41 2.21 -12.78
CA TYR A 114 10.88 2.71 -14.08
C TYR A 114 12.40 2.88 -14.14
N ALA A 115 13.01 3.41 -13.08
CA ALA A 115 14.46 3.57 -13.03
C ALA A 115 15.18 2.22 -13.14
N ILE A 116 14.70 1.19 -12.43
CA ILE A 116 15.29 -0.14 -12.47
C ILE A 116 15.08 -0.80 -13.83
N ALA A 117 13.89 -0.70 -14.41
CA ALA A 117 13.65 -1.20 -15.76
C ALA A 117 14.48 -0.46 -16.82
N GLY A 118 14.64 0.85 -16.69
CA GLY A 118 15.50 1.67 -17.54
C GLY A 118 16.98 1.26 -17.43
N LEU A 119 17.45 0.99 -16.21
CA LEU A 119 18.78 0.43 -16.01
C LEU A 119 18.90 -0.96 -16.65
N HIS A 120 17.92 -1.84 -16.47
CA HIS A 120 17.94 -3.17 -17.07
C HIS A 120 18.03 -3.12 -18.60
N THR A 121 17.20 -2.29 -19.24
CA THR A 121 17.21 -2.08 -20.70
C THR A 121 18.49 -1.41 -21.23
N PHE A 122 19.25 -0.72 -20.39
CA PHE A 122 20.57 -0.20 -20.78
C PHE A 122 21.64 -1.31 -20.83
N TRP A 123 21.49 -2.34 -19.99
CA TRP A 123 22.44 -3.45 -19.86
C TRP A 123 22.00 -4.73 -20.58
N SER A 124 20.79 -4.76 -21.15
CA SER A 124 20.23 -5.90 -21.86
C SER A 124 19.41 -5.43 -23.06
N ASP A 125 19.40 -6.19 -24.14
CA ASP A 125 18.65 -5.87 -25.37
C ASP A 125 17.13 -6.10 -25.23
N ASP A 126 16.67 -6.58 -24.08
CA ASP A 126 15.28 -6.92 -23.83
C ASP A 126 14.49 -5.72 -23.29
N ALA A 127 13.56 -5.20 -24.10
CA ALA A 127 12.58 -4.20 -23.67
C ALA A 127 11.65 -4.81 -22.60
N TRP A 128 11.87 -4.40 -21.34
CA TRP A 128 11.31 -5.10 -20.18
C TRP A 128 9.93 -4.60 -19.74
N LEU A 129 9.55 -3.37 -20.09
CA LEU A 129 8.26 -2.80 -19.72
C LEU A 129 7.30 -2.75 -20.92
N PRO A 130 6.19 -3.49 -20.89
CA PRO A 130 5.16 -3.35 -21.91
C PRO A 130 4.51 -1.96 -21.83
N GLU A 131 4.06 -1.40 -22.96
CA GLU A 131 3.34 -0.11 -23.00
C GLU A 131 2.15 -0.06 -22.03
N GLN A 132 1.55 -1.22 -21.76
CA GLN A 132 0.44 -1.36 -20.84
C GLN A 132 0.83 -1.06 -19.39
N PHE A 133 2.09 -1.19 -19.00
CA PHE A 133 2.57 -0.99 -17.62
C PHE A 133 2.19 0.39 -17.09
N PHE A 134 2.41 1.46 -17.87
CA PHE A 134 2.05 2.82 -17.44
C PHE A 134 0.54 2.96 -17.19
N ARG A 135 -0.29 2.42 -18.10
CA ARG A 135 -1.75 2.45 -17.97
C ARG A 135 -2.22 1.68 -16.73
N HIS A 136 -1.60 0.55 -16.44
CA HIS A 136 -1.89 -0.25 -15.24
C HIS A 136 -1.53 0.52 -13.97
N ARG A 137 -0.37 1.21 -13.93
CA ARG A 137 0.04 2.03 -12.78
C ARG A 137 -0.85 3.24 -12.55
N ILE A 138 -1.35 3.88 -13.62
CA ILE A 138 -2.34 4.95 -13.46
C ILE A 138 -3.63 4.39 -12.84
N ALA A 139 -4.14 3.26 -13.37
CA ALA A 139 -5.37 2.65 -12.86
C ALA A 139 -5.23 2.23 -11.40
N GLU A 140 -4.12 1.57 -11.04
CA GLU A 140 -3.79 1.20 -9.67
C GLU A 140 -3.69 2.43 -8.75
N GLY A 141 -3.05 3.52 -9.20
CA GLY A 141 -2.97 4.77 -8.44
C GLY A 141 -4.34 5.40 -8.16
N VAL A 142 -5.24 5.41 -9.14
CA VAL A 142 -6.63 5.89 -8.96
C VAL A 142 -7.37 5.00 -7.96
N LEU A 143 -7.27 3.68 -8.12
CA LEU A 143 -7.92 2.74 -7.21
C LEU A 143 -7.35 2.81 -5.79
N LEU A 144 -6.05 3.04 -5.64
CA LEU A 144 -5.41 3.28 -4.35
C LEU A 144 -6.03 4.49 -3.65
N VAL A 145 -6.17 5.63 -4.33
CA VAL A 145 -6.79 6.84 -3.76
C VAL A 145 -8.22 6.57 -3.29
N LEU A 146 -9.02 5.90 -4.13
CA LEU A 146 -10.39 5.52 -3.80
C LEU A 146 -10.42 4.57 -2.59
N GLY A 147 -9.52 3.58 -2.56
CA GLY A 147 -9.38 2.65 -1.46
C GLY A 147 -8.98 3.31 -0.15
N LEU A 148 -8.06 4.27 -0.18
CA LEU A 148 -7.65 5.03 1.01
C LEU A 148 -8.80 5.88 1.55
N TYR A 149 -9.56 6.53 0.66
CA TYR A 149 -10.73 7.31 1.05
C TYR A 149 -11.81 6.42 1.68
N ALA A 150 -12.19 5.33 1.00
CA ALA A 150 -13.19 4.39 1.47
C ALA A 150 -12.76 3.71 2.77
N GLY A 151 -11.50 3.27 2.84
CA GLY A 151 -10.93 2.61 4.01
C GLY A 151 -10.88 3.52 5.23
N ASP A 152 -10.53 4.80 5.06
CA ASP A 152 -10.56 5.76 6.18
C ASP A 152 -12.00 5.98 6.70
N GLU A 153 -12.97 6.14 5.80
CA GLU A 153 -14.39 6.29 6.14
C GLU A 153 -14.92 5.06 6.89
N VAL A 154 -14.65 3.85 6.39
CA VAL A 154 -15.01 2.59 7.07
C VAL A 154 -14.37 2.52 8.45
N ALA A 155 -13.08 2.85 8.55
CA ALA A 155 -12.38 2.82 9.82
C ALA A 155 -12.90 3.89 10.80
N ARG A 156 -13.38 5.06 10.33
CA ARG A 156 -14.09 6.05 11.19
C ARG A 156 -15.41 5.48 11.71
N ARG A 157 -16.22 4.85 10.85
CA ARG A 157 -17.52 4.26 11.21
C ARG A 157 -17.38 3.12 12.20
N LEU A 158 -16.44 2.20 11.97
CA LEU A 158 -16.15 1.09 12.88
C LEU A 158 -15.68 1.60 14.24
N GLY A 159 -14.81 2.62 14.26
CA GLY A 159 -14.38 3.25 15.52
C GLY A 159 -15.53 3.90 16.29
N GLY A 160 -16.49 4.54 15.58
CA GLY A 160 -17.69 5.11 16.18
C GLY A 160 -18.67 4.05 16.69
N TRP A 161 -18.85 2.96 15.96
CA TRP A 161 -19.68 1.82 16.38
C TRP A 161 -19.09 1.12 17.61
N GLY A 162 -17.78 0.86 17.62
CA GLY A 162 -17.10 0.26 18.77
C GLY A 162 -17.20 1.12 20.02
N ARG A 163 -17.06 2.45 19.89
CA ARG A 163 -17.26 3.38 21.02
C ARG A 163 -18.69 3.29 21.58
N ARG A 164 -19.71 3.33 20.73
CA ARG A 164 -21.12 3.26 21.16
C ARG A 164 -21.49 1.93 21.81
N THR A 165 -20.90 0.83 21.34
CA THR A 165 -21.29 -0.52 21.78
C THR A 165 -20.57 -0.95 23.06
N PHE A 166 -19.30 -0.57 23.22
CA PHE A 166 -18.45 -1.09 24.29
C PHE A 166 -18.13 -0.07 25.39
N TYR A 167 -18.26 1.24 25.15
CA TYR A 167 -18.13 2.23 26.21
C TYR A 167 -19.50 2.46 26.85
N VAL A 168 -19.80 1.68 27.89
CA VAL A 168 -20.82 2.06 28.86
C VAL A 168 -20.28 3.28 29.60
N HIS A 169 -20.95 4.43 29.49
CA HIS A 169 -20.67 5.59 30.34
C HIS A 169 -20.74 5.14 31.80
N ARG A 170 -19.57 4.96 32.42
CA ARG A 170 -19.42 4.88 33.87
C ARG A 170 -19.21 6.27 34.42
#